data_AF-A0A511TAU8-F1
#
_entry.id   AF-A0A511TAU8-F1
#
_cell.length_a   1.000
_cell.length_b   1.000
_cell.length_c   1.000
_cell.angle_alpha   90.00
_cell.angle_beta   90.00
_cell.angle_gamma   90.00
#
_symmetry.space_group_name_H-M   'P 1'
#
loop_
_entity.id
_entity.type
_entity.pdbx_description
1 polymer ?
#
loop_
_entity_poly.entity_id
_entity_poly.type
_entity_poly.pdbx_seq_one_letter_code
_entity_poly.pdbx_strand_id
1 'polypeptide(L)' 'MSAEAFGELQGALERLGDPSVREPLPEGGGAGRHRLSRHGLVLGYAWDDRSRTLTLLSLEREP' A
#
# COMPACT_ATOMS: atom_id res chain seq x y z
N MET A 1 1.42 -0.75 -18.00
CA MET A 1 0.42 -0.56 -16.94
C MET A 1 -0.70 0.28 -17.55
N SER A 2 -1.98 -0.05 -17.36
CA SER A 2 -3.08 0.75 -17.90
C SER A 2 -3.33 1.99 -17.02
N ALA A 3 -3.99 3.01 -17.57
CA ALA A 3 -4.41 4.19 -16.80
C ALA A 3 -5.34 3.81 -15.64
N GLU A 4 -6.22 2.82 -15.85
CA GLU A 4 -7.10 2.29 -14.81
C GLU A 4 -6.32 1.63 -13.67
N ALA A 5 -5.32 0.80 -14.00
CA ALA A 5 -4.47 0.16 -12.99
C ALA A 5 -3.67 1.18 -12.19
N PHE A 6 -3.21 2.26 -12.83
CA PHE A 6 -2.54 3.36 -12.15
C PHE A 6 -3.47 4.10 -11.18
N GLY A 7 -4.71 4.38 -11.59
CA GLY A 7 -5.71 5.02 -10.73
C GLY A 7 -6.05 4.17 -9.50
N GLU A 8 -6.23 2.86 -9.67
CA GLU A 8 -6.43 1.95 -8.53
C GLU A 8 -5.22 1.87 -7.60
N LEU A 9 -4.00 1.86 -8.16
CA LEU A 9 -2.76 1.92 -7.38
C LEU A 9 -2.68 3.21 -6.55
N GLN A 10 -2.95 4.36 -7.17
CA GLN A 10 -2.95 5.64 -6.48
C GLN A 10 -3.96 5.65 -5.32
N GLY A 11 -5.21 5.27 -5.57
CA GLY A 11 -6.24 5.22 -4.53
C GLY A 11 -5.96 4.19 -3.43
N ALA A 12 -5.19 3.13 -3.71
CA ALA A 12 -4.72 2.21 -2.68
C ALA A 12 -3.64 2.84 -1.80
N LEU A 13 -2.66 3.54 -2.39
CA LEU A 13 -1.60 4.23 -1.64
C LEU A 13 -2.17 5.36 -0.78
N GLU A 14 -3.12 6.13 -1.29
CA GLU A 14 -3.81 7.18 -0.54
C GLU A 14 -4.52 6.62 0.70
N ARG A 15 -5.27 5.51 0.54
CA ARG A 15 -5.94 4.84 1.67
C ARG A 15 -4.96 4.24 2.68
N LEU A 16 -3.86 3.66 2.22
CA LEU A 16 -2.83 3.08 3.10
C LEU A 16 -2.05 4.16 3.87
N GLY A 17 -1.90 5.33 3.27
CA GLY A 17 -1.27 6.50 3.89
C GLY A 17 -2.19 7.31 4.80
N ASP A 18 -3.50 7.06 4.78
CA ASP A 18 -4.49 7.74 5.62
C ASP A 18 -4.51 7.16 7.05
N PRO A 19 -4.05 7.92 8.07
CA PRO A 19 -4.02 7.45 9.45
C PRO A 19 -5.41 7.21 10.06
N SER A 20 -6.47 7.77 9.48
CA SER A 20 -7.85 7.65 9.98
C SER A 20 -8.55 6.38 9.50
N VAL A 21 -8.08 5.80 8.40
CA VAL A 21 -8.65 4.61 7.76
C VAL A 21 -7.88 3.35 8.13
N ARG A 22 -6.61 3.49 8.52
CA ARG A 22 -5.74 2.35 8.74
C ARG A 22 -6.02 1.65 10.07
N GLU A 23 -6.11 0.33 10.03
CA GLU A 23 -6.04 -0.48 11.25
C GLU A 23 -4.68 -0.27 11.95
N PRO A 24 -4.64 -0.33 13.30
CA PRO A 24 -3.37 -0.21 14.02
C PRO A 24 -2.44 -1.36 13.60
N LEU A 25 -1.32 -1.02 12.98
CA LEU A 25 -0.22 -1.96 12.80
C LEU A 25 0.36 -2.31 14.17
N PRO A 26 0.89 -3.53 14.36
CA PRO A 26 1.62 -3.87 15.58
C PRO A 26 2.72 -2.82 15.85
N GLU A 27 2.88 -2.46 17.13
CA GLU A 27 3.76 -1.36 17.55
C GLU A 27 5.18 -1.50 16.97
N GLY A 28 5.64 -0.49 16.23
CA GLY A 28 7.00 -0.43 15.69
C GLY A 28 7.14 -0.16 14.20
N GLY A 29 6.04 0.08 13.47
CA GLY A 29 6.08 0.22 12.02
C GLY A 29 6.20 -1.15 11.36
N GLY A 30 5.13 -1.57 10.68
CA GLY A 30 5.04 -2.89 10.07
C GLY A 30 5.22 -2.82 8.56
N ALA A 31 5.94 -3.80 8.00
CA ALA A 31 5.81 -4.11 6.59
C ALA A 31 4.43 -4.74 6.34
N GLY A 32 3.73 -4.27 5.33
CA GLY A 32 2.42 -4.74 4.91
C GLY A 32 2.40 -5.15 3.45
N ARG A 33 1.37 -5.95 3.09
CA ARG A 33 1.08 -6.30 1.70
C ARG A 33 -0.36 -5.94 1.36
N HIS A 34 -0.57 -5.30 0.23
CA HIS A 34 -1.90 -4.97 -0.30
C HIS A 34 -2.08 -5.57 -1.70
N ARG A 35 -3.23 -6.19 -1.97
CA ARG A 35 -3.52 -6.83 -3.25
C ARG A 35 -4.53 -6.00 -4.04
N LEU A 36 -4.21 -5.71 -5.29
CA LEU A 36 -5.15 -5.19 -6.29
C LEU A 36 -5.54 -6.35 -7.21
N SER A 37 -6.40 -7.23 -6.70
CA SER A 37 -6.74 -8.50 -7.37
C SER A 37 -7.27 -8.31 -8.79
N ARG A 38 -7.99 -7.22 -9.06
CA ARG A 38 -8.51 -6.90 -10.40
C ARG A 38 -7.41 -6.70 -11.45
N HIS A 39 -6.23 -6.24 -11.04
CA HIS A 39 -5.09 -5.97 -11.92
C HIS A 39 -3.94 -6.97 -11.76
N GLY A 40 -4.12 -7.98 -10.90
CA GLY A 40 -3.08 -8.96 -10.57
C GLY A 40 -1.83 -8.28 -10.01
N LEU A 41 -1.98 -7.25 -9.17
CA LEU A 41 -0.86 -6.53 -8.57
C LEU A 41 -0.81 -6.72 -7.05
N VAL A 42 0.41 -6.80 -6.53
CA VAL A 42 0.69 -6.83 -5.09
C VAL A 42 1.68 -5.73 -4.74
N LEU A 43 1.32 -4.93 -3.74
CA LEU A 43 2.15 -3.88 -3.19
C LEU A 43 2.76 -4.37 -1.89
N GLY A 44 4.08 -4.34 -1.79
CA GLY A 44 4.79 -4.38 -0.52
C GLY A 44 5.04 -2.96 -0.04
N TYR A 45 4.69 -2.65 1.20
CA TYR A 45 4.91 -1.33 1.78
C TYR A 45 5.42 -1.41 3.21
N ALA A 46 6.02 -0.34 3.70
CA ALA A 46 6.32 -0.13 5.10
C ALA A 46 5.68 1.17 5.55
N TRP A 47 5.28 1.22 6.82
CA TRP A 47 4.86 2.45 7.46
C TRP A 47 5.76 2.77 8.64
N ASP A 48 6.13 4.04 8.72
CA ASP A 48 6.80 4.61 9.88
C ASP A 48 5.84 5.54 10.63
N ASP A 49 5.40 5.12 11.81
CA ASP A 49 4.50 5.90 12.67
C ASP A 49 5.14 7.20 13.18
N ARG A 50 6.48 7.25 13.32
CA ARG A 50 7.18 8.44 13.83
C ARG A 50 7.16 9.57 12.81
N SER A 51 7.41 9.25 11.55
CA SER A 51 7.40 10.21 10.44
C SER A 51 6.05 10.32 9.73
N ARG A 52 5.10 9.43 10.05
CA ARG A 52 3.81 9.28 9.35
C ARG A 52 4.00 9.06 7.84
N THR A 53 4.99 8.25 7.50
CA THR A 53 5.39 8.02 6.10
C THR A 53 5.02 6.62 5.68
N LEU A 54 4.32 6.52 4.54
CA LEU A 54 4.15 5.28 3.80
C LEU A 54 5.27 5.16 2.75
N THR A 55 6.06 4.11 2.84
CA THR A 55 7.10 3.79 1.87
C THR A 55 6.68 2.60 1.03
N LEU A 56 6.56 2.79 -0.28
CA LEU A 56 6.38 1.69 -1.21
C LEU A 56 7.70 0.93 -1.37
N LEU A 57 7.72 -0.36 -1.02
CA LEU A 57 8.91 -1.21 -1.07
C LEU A 57 8.97 -2.06 -2.35
N SER A 58 7.83 -2.61 -2.77
CA SER A 58 7.73 -3.40 -3.99
C SER A 58 6.38 -3.25 -4.68
N LEU A 59 6.38 -3.42 -5.99
CA LEU A 59 5.18 -3.56 -6.81
C LEU A 59 5.41 -4.74 -7.75
N GLU A 60 4.69 -5.83 -7.51
CA GLU A 60 4.85 -7.10 -8.20
C GLU A 60 3.56 -7.47 -8.93
N ARG A 61 3.67 -8.21 -10.04
CA ARG A 61 2.53 -8.89 -10.64
C ARG A 61 2.37 -10.26 -9.99
N GLU A 62 1.14 -10.58 -9.57
CA GLU A 62 0.78 -11.97 -9.29
C GLU A 62 0.79 -12.75 -10.62
N PRO A 63 1.36 -13.97 -10.65
CA PRO A 63 1.45 -14.81 -11.84
C PRO A 63 0.07 -15.32 -12.31
#